data_AF-A0A8H2VJ95-F1
#
_entry.id   AF-A0A8H2VJ95-F1
#
_cell.length_a   1.000
_cell.length_b   1.000
_cell.length_c   1.000
_cell.angle_alpha   90.00
_cell.angle_beta   90.00
_cell.angle_gamma   90.00
#
_symmetry.space_group_name_H-M   'P 1'
#
loop_
_entity.id
_entity.type
_entity.pdbx_description
1 polymer ?
#
loop_
_entity_poly.entity_id
_entity_poly.type
_entity_poly.pdbx_seq_one_letter_code
_entity_poly.pdbx_strand_id
1 'polypeptide(L)'
;MGFQSVLRWGVDLTLVAMLLAAVRRETGLVFAYERYDFTKLIRGYLTWGEYCFQRFINHVKGDSGRFRKQLDGVDKFLGEP
;
A
#
# COMPACT_ATOMS: atom_id res chain seq x y z
N MET A 1 6.02 -20.37 -18.66
CA MET A 1 5.20 -19.63 -17.68
C MET A 1 4.64 -18.40 -18.37
N GLY A 2 3.32 -18.21 -18.40
CA GLY A 2 2.69 -17.16 -19.18
C GLY A 2 3.01 -15.76 -18.66
N PHE A 3 3.28 -14.81 -19.55
CA PHE A 3 3.55 -13.40 -19.24
C PHE A 3 2.50 -12.76 -18.32
N GLN A 4 1.23 -13.18 -18.45
CA GLN A 4 0.13 -12.77 -17.56
C GLN A 4 0.33 -13.18 -16.09
N SER A 5 0.91 -14.35 -15.82
CA SER A 5 1.15 -14.82 -14.45
C SER A 5 2.23 -14.01 -13.75
N VAL A 6 3.27 -13.60 -14.49
CA VAL A 6 4.35 -12.75 -13.98
C VAL A 6 3.83 -11.35 -13.66
N LEU A 7 3.01 -10.77 -14.55
CA LEU A 7 2.36 -9.49 -14.30
C LEU A 7 1.46 -9.54 -13.06
N ARG A 8 0.65 -10.59 -12.91
CA ARG A 8 -0.23 -10.75 -11.75
C ARG A 8 0.57 -10.84 -10.44
N TRP A 9 1.62 -11.65 -10.43
CA TRP A 9 2.56 -11.71 -9.30
C TRP A 9 3.21 -10.37 -8.99
N GLY A 10 3.62 -9.61 -10.01
CA GLY A 10 4.18 -8.27 -9.83
C GLY A 10 3.18 -7.27 -9.25
N VAL A 11 1.92 -7.35 -9.68
CA VAL A 11 0.82 -6.53 -9.14
C VAL A 11 0.54 -6.91 -7.69
N ASP A 12 0.42 -8.20 -7.38
CA ASP A 12 0.17 -8.70 -6.02
C ASP A 12 1.29 -8.28 -5.06
N LEU A 13 2.55 -8.40 -5.49
CA LEU A 13 3.70 -7.88 -4.74
C LEU A 13 3.63 -6.35 -4.56
N THR A 14 3.26 -5.60 -5.60
CA THR A 14 3.12 -4.14 -5.45
C THR A 14 2.01 -3.76 -4.48
N LEU A 15 0.90 -4.50 -4.46
CA LEU A 15 -0.20 -4.31 -3.50
C LEU A 15 0.27 -4.60 -2.06
N VAL A 16 0.97 -5.70 -1.84
CA VAL A 16 1.54 -6.05 -0.52
C VAL A 16 2.53 -4.98 -0.06
N ALA A 17 3.37 -4.45 -0.96
CA ALA A 17 4.30 -3.38 -0.64
C ALA A 17 3.58 -2.09 -0.21
N MET A 18 2.50 -1.71 -0.92
CA MET A 18 1.67 -0.55 -0.55
C MET A 18 0.94 -0.77 0.78
N LEU A 19 0.48 -2.00 1.07
CA LEU A 19 -0.15 -2.32 2.35
C LEU A 19 0.84 -2.18 3.51
N LEU A 20 2.06 -2.70 3.36
CA LEU A 20 3.14 -2.54 4.35
C LEU A 20 3.49 -1.06 4.56
N ALA A 21 3.52 -0.25 3.50
CA ALA A 21 3.71 1.19 3.59
C ALA A 21 2.57 1.87 4.37
N ALA A 22 1.32 1.51 4.10
CA ALA A 22 0.16 2.01 4.83
C ALA A 22 0.22 1.63 6.32
N VAL A 23 0.54 0.37 6.65
CA VAL A 23 0.73 -0.09 8.04
C VAL A 23 1.81 0.73 8.73
N ARG A 24 2.95 0.96 8.08
CA ARG A 24 4.03 1.81 8.62
C ARG A 24 3.56 3.23 8.90
N ARG A 25 2.74 3.81 8.03
CA ARG A 25 2.20 5.18 8.18
C ARG A 25 1.16 5.29 9.30
N GLU A 26 0.24 4.34 9.38
CA GLU A 26 -0.87 4.35 10.35
C GLU A 26 -0.41 3.95 11.75
N THR A 27 0.46 2.93 11.87
CA THR A 27 0.85 2.35 13.16
C THR A 27 2.24 2.78 13.64
N GLY A 28 3.07 3.33 12.75
CA GLY A 28 4.49 3.58 13.02
C GLY A 28 5.35 2.31 13.10
N LEU A 29 4.76 1.12 12.99
CA LEU A 29 5.48 -0.15 13.04
C LEU A 29 6.23 -0.38 11.73
N VAL A 30 7.55 -0.48 11.81
CA VAL A 30 8.41 -0.81 10.68
C VAL A 30 8.67 -2.31 10.70
N PHE A 31 8.57 -2.96 9.55
CA PHE A 31 8.98 -4.36 9.42
C PHE A 31 10.46 -4.47 9.81
N ALA A 32 10.79 -5.30 10.80
CA ALA A 32 12.17 -5.43 11.28
C ALA A 32 13.02 -6.25 10.31
N TYR A 33 13.33 -5.66 9.14
CA TYR A 33 14.08 -6.30 8.06
C TYR A 33 15.58 -6.48 8.39
N GLU A 34 16.11 -5.78 9.40
CA GLU A 34 17.50 -5.92 9.87
C GLU A 34 17.87 -7.33 10.33
N ARG A 35 16.89 -8.17 10.67
CA ARG A 35 17.14 -9.58 11.06
C ARG A 35 17.33 -10.52 9.87
N TYR A 36 17.20 -10.03 8.64
CA TYR A 36 17.24 -10.86 7.44
C TYR A 36 18.36 -10.41 6.50
N ASP A 37 19.13 -11.38 5.97
CA ASP A 37 20.22 -11.14 4.99
C ASP A 37 19.74 -10.41 3.71
N PHE A 38 18.43 -10.43 3.44
CA PHE A 38 17.80 -9.75 2.32
C PHE A 38 17.39 -8.29 2.60
N THR A 39 17.96 -7.67 3.63
CA THR A 39 17.66 -6.28 4.06
C THR A 39 17.62 -5.30 2.88
N LYS A 40 18.59 -5.36 1.95
CA LYS A 40 18.66 -4.43 0.81
C LYS A 40 17.50 -4.63 -0.19
N LEU A 41 17.10 -5.86 -0.43
CA LEU A 41 15.96 -6.19 -1.31
C LEU A 41 14.64 -5.77 -0.67
N ILE A 42 14.44 -6.11 0.62
CA ILE A 42 13.22 -5.74 1.35
C ILE A 42 13.11 -4.23 1.47
N ARG A 43 14.22 -3.52 1.72
CA ARG A 43 14.24 -2.06 1.76
C ARG A 43 13.88 -1.46 0.40
N GLY A 44 14.41 -1.99 -0.70
CA GLY A 44 14.05 -1.57 -2.06
C GLY A 44 12.56 -1.78 -2.33
N TYR A 45 12.05 -2.95 -1.97
CA TYR A 45 10.65 -3.32 -2.10
C TYR A 45 9.70 -2.42 -1.28
N LEU A 46 10.04 -2.13 -0.03
CA LEU A 46 9.27 -1.22 0.83
C LEU A 46 9.31 0.22 0.31
N THR A 47 10.47 0.68 -0.17
CA THR A 47 10.61 2.01 -0.78
C THR A 47 9.75 2.14 -2.04
N TRP A 48 9.71 1.08 -2.86
CA TRP A 48 8.83 1.00 -4.02
C TRP A 48 7.35 1.07 -3.63
N GLY A 49 6.95 0.30 -2.61
CA GLY A 49 5.59 0.34 -2.05
C GLY A 49 5.18 1.73 -1.57
N GLU A 50 6.06 2.43 -0.84
CA GLU A 50 5.82 3.80 -0.38
C GLU A 50 5.66 4.78 -1.55
N TYR A 51 6.52 4.67 -2.57
CA TYR A 51 6.43 5.49 -3.77
C TYR A 51 5.10 5.28 -4.53
N CYS A 52 4.73 4.02 -4.75
CA CYS A 52 3.46 3.67 -5.39
C CYS A 52 2.26 4.17 -4.59
N PHE A 53 2.29 4.00 -3.26
CA PHE A 53 1.24 4.47 -2.36
C PHE A 53 1.13 6.00 -2.38
N GLN A 54 2.24 6.73 -2.33
CA GLN A 54 2.24 8.19 -2.40
C GLN A 54 1.71 8.69 -3.75
N ARG A 55 2.10 8.05 -4.86
CA ARG A 55 1.59 8.39 -6.19
C ARG A 55 0.10 8.11 -6.32
N PHE A 56 -0.38 7.00 -5.75
CA PHE A 56 -1.80 6.67 -5.66
C PHE A 56 -2.56 7.74 -4.88
N ILE A 57 -2.10 8.11 -3.68
CA ILE A 57 -2.72 9.18 -2.88
C ILE A 57 -2.72 10.52 -3.61
N ASN A 58 -1.64 10.88 -4.29
CA ASN A 58 -1.58 12.12 -5.08
C ASN A 58 -2.57 12.09 -6.25
N HIS A 59 -2.74 10.94 -6.89
CA HIS A 59 -3.74 10.76 -7.94
C HIS A 59 -5.17 10.87 -7.38
N VAL A 60 -5.45 10.19 -6.27
CA VAL A 60 -6.74 10.25 -5.55
C VAL A 60 -7.07 11.67 -5.08
N LYS A 61 -6.09 12.40 -4.55
CA LYS A 61 -6.26 13.80 -4.12
C LYS A 61 -6.40 14.77 -5.29
N GLY A 62 -5.75 14.49 -6.42
CA GLY A 62 -5.80 15.30 -7.64
C GLY A 62 -7.08 15.11 -8.43
N ASP A 63 -7.64 13.91 -8.43
CA ASP A 63 -8.91 13.56 -9.09
C ASP A 63 -10.08 13.86 -8.15
N SER A 64 -10.22 15.14 -7.82
CA SER A 64 -11.09 15.69 -6.76
C SER A 64 -12.60 15.46 -6.98
N GLY A 65 -13.00 14.92 -8.13
CA GLY A 65 -14.40 14.64 -8.42
C GLY A 65 -14.90 13.26 -7.98
N ARG A 66 -13.99 12.28 -7.78
CA ARG A 66 -14.39 10.88 -7.48
C ARG A 66 -14.21 10.47 -6.03
N PHE A 67 -13.33 11.15 -5.29
CA PHE A 67 -13.02 10.82 -3.92
C PHE A 67 -13.50 11.93 -2.97
N ARG A 68 -14.47 11.60 -2.12
CA ARG A 68 -14.90 12.46 -1.01
C ARG A 68 -14.25 11.98 0.29
N LYS A 69 -14.08 12.87 1.27
CA LYS A 69 -13.80 12.43 2.65
C LYS A 69 -14.95 11.54 3.11
N GLN A 70 -14.62 10.47 3.84
CA GLN A 70 -15.61 9.56 4.41
C GLN A 70 -16.64 10.36 5.22
N LEU A 71 -17.93 10.20 4.89
CA LEU A 71 -18.99 10.82 5.67
C LEU A 71 -19.33 9.91 6.84
N ASP A 72 -19.23 10.46 8.05
CA ASP A 72 -19.56 9.73 9.27
C ASP A 72 -21.06 9.36 9.24
N GLY A 73 -21.37 8.07 9.38
CA GLY A 73 -22.72 7.53 9.34
C GLY A 73 -23.24 7.00 8.00
N VAL A 74 -22.61 7.31 6.85
CA VAL A 74 -23.03 6.78 5.52
C VAL A 74 -22.05 5.72 5.00
N ASP A 75 -20.74 5.96 5.20
CA ASP A 75 -19.67 5.12 4.65
C ASP A 75 -19.00 4.25 5.74
N LYS A 76 -19.64 4.07 6.91
CA LYS A 76 -19.17 3.16 7.97
C LYS A 76 -19.56 1.73 7.61
N PHE A 77 -18.61 0.97 7.07
CA PHE A 77 -18.80 -0.45 6.71
C PHE A 77 -18.74 -1.40 7.91
N LEU A 78 -18.07 -0.98 8.98
CA LEU A 78 -18.10 -1.67 10.27
C LEU A 78 -19.02 -0.87 11.17
N GLY A 79 -20.25 -1.36 11.33
CA GLY A 79 -21.05 -0.99 12.49
C GLY A 79 -20.30 -1.44 13.72
N GLU A 80 -19.85 -0.50 14.54
CA GLU A 80 -19.69 -0.82 15.95
C GLU A 80 -21.07 -1.29 16.46
N PRO A 81 -21.13 -2.38 17.25
CA PRO A 81 -22.40 -2.83 17.84
C PRO A 81 -23.04 -1.77 18.73
#